data_AF-A0AAU5WCI0-F1
#
_entry.id   AF-A0AAU5WCI0-F1
#
_cell.length_a   1.000
_cell.length_b   1.000
_cell.length_c   1.000
_cell.angle_alpha   90.00
_cell.angle_beta   90.00
_cell.angle_gamma   90.00
#
_symmetry.space_group_name_H-M   'P 1'
#
loop_
_entity.id
_entity.type
_entity.pdbx_description
1 polymer ?
#
loop_
_entity_poly.entity_id
_entity_poly.type
_entity_poly.pdbx_seq_one_letter_code
_entity_poly.pdbx_strand_id
1 'polypeptide(L)'
;MGHGYSPAWRKLTIVILRPLLHGLLRRDWRGRGNVPGTGGVIIAANHISESDPLALAHFVFEAGRYPVYLAKSTLFDVGILRGVLRGTGQIPVHRDSADAANALRDVEQALLDGECLMFYPEGSCTRDPELWPMTGQTGVARTALKTGAKVVPVANWGAHELLPYKKAEQRGLAGSLKKGFHPFPRKTMKVIAGPPVDLSPYAGLPLTKETLHAATEDIMREITALLGELRGEEPPGRAFDHHKVLEERRRALAAESPAPAAAETVRAQAEPACEPAAKPVPGPASDPEPEAGAKGSAAS
;
A
#
# COMPACT_ATOMS: atom_id res chain seq x y z
N MET A 1 -14.24 -5.85 -21.58
CA MET A 1 -13.30 -5.03 -22.39
C MET A 1 -11.92 -5.55 -22.05
N GLY A 2 -11.15 -6.02 -23.03
CA GLY A 2 -9.79 -6.53 -22.77
C GLY A 2 -8.90 -5.45 -22.16
N HIS A 3 -7.84 -5.86 -21.47
CA HIS A 3 -6.85 -4.91 -20.96
C HIS A 3 -6.16 -4.24 -22.16
N GLY A 4 -6.52 -2.99 -22.44
CA GLY A 4 -6.06 -2.27 -23.62
C GLY A 4 -4.98 -1.25 -23.27
N TYR A 5 -3.81 -1.37 -23.88
CA TYR A 5 -2.79 -0.31 -23.90
C TYR A 5 -2.53 0.14 -25.34
N SER A 6 -1.90 1.31 -25.49
CA SER A 6 -1.42 1.78 -26.79
C SER A 6 0.08 1.49 -26.93
N PRO A 7 0.50 0.73 -27.96
CA PRO A 7 1.93 0.50 -28.22
C PRO A 7 2.72 1.81 -28.42
N ALA A 8 2.08 2.82 -29.01
CA ALA A 8 2.69 4.15 -29.20
C ALA A 8 2.95 4.85 -27.86
N TRP A 9 2.00 4.79 -26.93
CA TRP A 9 2.18 5.36 -25.58
C TRP A 9 3.29 4.65 -24.80
N ARG A 10 3.33 3.30 -24.83
CA ARG A 10 4.43 2.54 -24.20
C ARG A 10 5.79 2.90 -24.84
N LYS A 11 5.85 3.01 -26.16
CA LYS A 11 7.09 3.41 -26.86
C LYS A 11 7.51 4.83 -26.49
N LEU A 12 6.58 5.77 -26.39
CA LEU A 12 6.85 7.15 -26.00
C LEU A 12 7.43 7.24 -24.59
N THR A 13 6.84 6.54 -23.62
CA THR A 13 7.37 6.53 -22.25
C THR A 13 8.78 5.96 -22.19
N ILE A 14 9.06 4.90 -22.96
CA ILE A 14 10.41 4.33 -23.06
C ILE A 14 11.42 5.35 -23.64
N VAL A 15 11.09 6.01 -24.75
CA VAL A 15 12.00 6.96 -25.42
C VAL A 15 12.35 8.13 -24.51
N ILE A 16 11.43 8.56 -23.65
CA ILE A 16 11.64 9.67 -22.71
C ILE A 16 12.32 9.21 -21.42
N LEU A 17 11.78 8.17 -20.76
CA LEU A 17 12.24 7.74 -19.44
C LEU A 17 13.60 7.06 -19.49
N ARG A 18 13.88 6.26 -20.52
CA ARG A 18 15.14 5.52 -20.63
C ARG A 18 16.37 6.46 -20.55
N PRO A 19 16.57 7.45 -21.44
CA PRO A 19 17.75 8.31 -21.38
C PRO A 19 17.82 9.10 -20.05
N LEU A 20 16.68 9.53 -19.52
CA LEU A 20 16.61 10.19 -18.22
C LEU A 20 17.13 9.30 -17.09
N LEU A 21 16.68 8.04 -17.03
CA LEU A 21 17.11 7.08 -16.02
C LEU A 21 18.58 6.66 -16.21
N HIS A 22 19.08 6.55 -17.45
CA HIS A 22 20.50 6.34 -17.72
C HIS A 22 21.39 7.49 -17.23
N GLY A 23 20.91 8.73 -17.34
CA GLY A 23 21.60 9.90 -16.81
C GLY A 23 21.58 9.92 -15.29
N LEU A 24 20.41 9.70 -14.70
CA LEU A 24 20.14 9.84 -13.27
C LEU A 24 20.65 8.67 -12.41
N LEU A 25 20.78 7.46 -12.96
CA LEU A 25 21.01 6.24 -12.17
C LEU A 25 22.18 5.40 -12.71
N ARG A 26 23.03 4.88 -11.81
CA ARG A 26 23.85 3.70 -12.10
C ARG A 26 23.00 2.45 -11.94
N ARG A 27 23.34 1.39 -12.66
CA ARG A 27 22.49 0.20 -12.79
C ARG A 27 23.33 -1.06 -12.65
N ASP A 28 22.88 -1.97 -11.82
CA ASP A 28 23.42 -3.31 -11.65
C ASP A 28 22.24 -4.28 -11.75
N TRP A 29 21.96 -4.73 -12.98
CA TRP A 29 20.83 -5.60 -13.31
C TRP A 29 21.30 -7.05 -13.42
N ARG A 30 20.77 -7.90 -12.53
CA ARG A 30 21.11 -9.33 -12.47
C ARG A 30 19.86 -10.18 -12.67
N GLY A 31 20.02 -11.38 -13.21
CA GLY A 31 18.91 -12.33 -13.34
C GLY A 31 17.80 -11.95 -14.34
N ARG A 32 18.03 -10.98 -15.24
CA ARG A 32 17.04 -10.56 -16.25
C ARG A 32 16.47 -11.71 -17.09
N GLY A 33 17.26 -12.75 -17.34
CA GLY A 33 16.85 -13.94 -18.08
C GLY A 33 15.79 -14.80 -17.37
N ASN A 34 15.56 -14.59 -16.06
CA ASN A 34 14.52 -15.28 -15.31
C ASN A 34 13.12 -14.69 -15.56
N VAL A 35 13.04 -13.48 -16.14
CA VAL A 35 11.77 -12.86 -16.53
C VAL A 35 11.29 -13.51 -17.83
N PRO A 36 10.14 -14.22 -17.85
CA PRO A 36 9.59 -14.78 -19.07
C PRO A 36 9.32 -13.71 -20.14
N GLY A 37 9.74 -13.99 -21.38
CA GLY A 37 9.53 -13.08 -22.51
C GLY A 37 8.06 -12.96 -22.95
N THR A 38 7.24 -13.97 -22.67
CA THR A 38 5.83 -14.07 -23.07
C THR A 38 4.98 -14.69 -21.96
N GLY A 39 3.65 -14.54 -22.07
CA GLY A 39 2.68 -15.00 -21.08
C GLY A 39 2.56 -14.07 -19.87
N GLY A 40 1.51 -14.30 -19.08
CA GLY A 40 1.25 -13.56 -17.85
C GLY A 40 2.33 -13.83 -16.81
N VAL A 41 2.93 -12.76 -16.29
CA VAL A 41 3.95 -12.87 -15.24
C VAL A 41 3.72 -11.82 -14.17
N ILE A 42 3.91 -12.23 -12.92
CA ILE A 42 3.94 -11.35 -11.76
C ILE A 42 5.40 -11.16 -11.35
N ILE A 43 5.86 -9.92 -11.33
CA ILE A 43 7.12 -9.52 -10.73
C ILE A 43 6.82 -9.12 -9.29
N ALA A 44 7.24 -9.94 -8.33
CA ALA A 44 7.04 -9.70 -6.90
C ALA A 44 8.33 -9.13 -6.31
N ALA A 45 8.32 -7.85 -5.92
CA ALA A 45 9.50 -7.15 -5.43
C ALA A 45 9.34 -6.66 -3.98
N ASN A 46 10.44 -6.60 -3.23
CA ASN A 46 10.47 -5.84 -1.96
C ASN A 46 10.24 -4.34 -2.22
N HIS A 47 9.70 -3.64 -1.24
CA HIS A 47 9.36 -2.23 -1.35
C HIS A 47 10.06 -1.39 -0.28
N ILE A 48 11.01 -0.56 -0.67
CA ILE A 48 11.88 0.22 0.24
C ILE A 48 11.84 1.72 -0.04
N SER A 49 11.30 2.15 -1.17
CA SER A 49 11.27 3.56 -1.58
C SER A 49 10.09 3.87 -2.49
N GLU A 50 9.59 5.11 -2.42
CA GLU A 50 8.65 5.66 -3.41
C GLU A 50 9.26 5.74 -4.82
N SER A 51 10.60 5.66 -4.94
CA SER A 51 11.31 5.62 -6.23
C SER A 51 11.56 4.22 -6.77
N ASP A 52 11.15 3.15 -6.06
CA ASP A 52 11.26 1.76 -6.53
C ASP A 52 10.69 1.56 -7.94
N PRO A 53 9.51 2.14 -8.30
CA PRO A 53 8.96 1.98 -9.65
C PRO A 53 9.91 2.44 -10.76
N LEU A 54 10.79 3.42 -10.52
CA LEU A 54 11.73 3.89 -11.54
C LEU A 54 12.79 2.84 -11.86
N ALA A 55 13.39 2.25 -10.83
CA ALA A 55 14.42 1.23 -10.97
C ALA A 55 13.84 -0.07 -11.55
N LEU A 56 12.71 -0.52 -10.99
CA LEU A 56 12.06 -1.75 -11.40
C LEU A 56 11.47 -1.65 -12.81
N ALA A 57 10.89 -0.51 -13.18
CA ALA A 57 10.39 -0.34 -14.54
C ALA A 57 11.51 -0.40 -15.57
N HIS A 58 12.67 0.19 -15.26
CA HIS A 58 13.85 0.11 -16.13
C HIS A 58 14.37 -1.32 -16.20
N PHE A 59 14.48 -2.02 -15.07
CA PHE A 59 14.90 -3.42 -15.03
C PHE A 59 14.00 -4.32 -15.91
N VAL A 60 12.68 -4.24 -15.73
CA VAL A 60 11.70 -5.04 -16.49
C VAL A 60 11.75 -4.71 -17.98
N PHE A 61 11.92 -3.43 -18.32
CA PHE A 61 12.13 -3.01 -19.70
C PHE A 61 13.40 -3.63 -20.32
N GLU A 62 14.53 -3.59 -19.61
CA GLU A 62 15.78 -4.21 -20.06
C GLU A 62 15.75 -5.75 -20.03
N ALA A 63 14.72 -6.35 -19.42
CA ALA A 63 14.39 -7.77 -19.50
C ALA A 63 13.43 -8.10 -20.67
N GLY A 64 13.05 -7.10 -21.49
CA GLY A 64 12.24 -7.29 -22.69
C GLY A 64 10.73 -7.26 -22.45
N ARG A 65 10.28 -6.76 -21.29
CA ARG A 65 8.85 -6.68 -20.92
C ARG A 65 8.44 -5.24 -20.59
N TYR A 66 7.15 -4.94 -20.62
CA TYR A 66 6.64 -3.65 -20.17
C TYR A 66 5.95 -3.81 -18.80
N PRO A 67 6.34 -3.05 -17.77
CA PRO A 67 5.76 -3.18 -16.44
C PRO A 67 4.36 -2.54 -16.36
N VAL A 68 3.43 -3.26 -15.75
CA VAL A 68 2.08 -2.77 -15.42
C VAL A 68 1.93 -2.74 -13.91
N TYR A 69 1.77 -1.53 -13.36
CA TYR A 69 1.58 -1.29 -11.94
C TYR A 69 0.10 -1.15 -11.59
N LEU A 70 -0.20 -1.51 -10.35
CA LEU A 70 -1.43 -1.16 -9.65
C LEU A 70 -1.25 0.25 -9.07
N ALA A 71 -1.79 1.26 -9.75
CA ALA A 71 -1.62 2.65 -9.39
C ALA A 71 -2.87 3.20 -8.69
N LYS A 72 -2.68 4.01 -7.65
CA LYS A 72 -3.81 4.60 -6.90
C LYS A 72 -4.74 5.35 -7.85
N SER A 73 -6.05 5.11 -7.76
CA SER A 73 -7.06 5.69 -8.65
C SER A 73 -7.00 7.21 -8.72
N THR A 74 -6.69 7.89 -7.62
CA THR A 74 -6.52 9.36 -7.58
C THR A 74 -5.42 9.89 -8.53
N LEU A 75 -4.43 9.07 -8.90
CA LEU A 75 -3.42 9.45 -9.89
C LEU A 75 -3.99 9.53 -11.31
N PHE A 76 -5.05 8.77 -11.58
CA PHE A 76 -5.78 8.80 -12.84
C PHE A 76 -6.68 10.03 -12.96
N ASP A 77 -6.81 10.88 -11.93
CA ASP A 77 -7.58 12.13 -12.01
C ASP A 77 -6.72 13.35 -12.35
N VAL A 78 -5.40 13.20 -12.30
CA VAL A 78 -4.45 14.26 -12.66
C VAL A 78 -4.28 14.28 -14.18
N GLY A 79 -4.63 15.38 -14.85
CA GLY A 79 -4.80 15.46 -16.32
C GLY A 79 -3.70 14.78 -17.16
N ILE A 80 -2.44 15.21 -17.04
CA ILE A 80 -1.32 14.63 -17.80
C ILE A 80 -1.08 13.16 -17.41
N LEU A 81 -1.14 12.86 -16.11
CA LEU A 81 -0.88 11.53 -15.58
C LEU A 81 -1.96 10.52 -16.00
N ARG A 82 -3.22 10.95 -16.09
CA ARG A 82 -4.35 10.16 -16.61
C ARG A 82 -4.04 9.61 -18.00
N GLY A 83 -3.58 10.47 -18.91
CA GLY A 83 -3.25 10.08 -20.29
C GLY A 83 -2.13 9.04 -20.34
N VAL A 84 -1.07 9.26 -19.56
CA VAL A 84 0.08 8.33 -19.48
C VAL A 84 -0.34 7.00 -18.87
N LEU A 85 -1.01 7.00 -17.73
CA LEU A 85 -1.39 5.78 -17.01
C LEU A 85 -2.37 4.93 -17.84
N ARG A 86 -3.39 5.55 -18.46
CA ARG A 86 -4.32 4.83 -19.35
C ARG A 86 -3.64 4.37 -20.63
N GLY A 87 -2.86 5.23 -21.28
CA GLY A 87 -2.16 4.91 -22.52
C GLY A 87 -1.17 3.76 -22.38
N THR A 88 -0.57 3.60 -21.19
CA THR A 88 0.39 2.55 -20.88
C THR A 88 -0.22 1.29 -20.27
N GLY A 89 -1.54 1.28 -20.00
CA GLY A 89 -2.26 0.14 -19.44
C GLY A 89 -2.03 -0.06 -17.95
N GLN A 90 -1.83 1.00 -17.16
CA GLN A 90 -1.72 0.85 -15.70
C GLN A 90 -3.09 0.56 -15.09
N ILE A 91 -3.15 -0.26 -14.04
CA ILE A 91 -4.41 -0.69 -13.42
C ILE A 91 -4.76 0.24 -12.25
N PRO A 92 -5.92 0.90 -12.24
CA PRO A 92 -6.34 1.73 -11.12
C PRO A 92 -6.73 0.87 -9.91
N VAL A 93 -6.25 1.23 -8.73
CA VAL A 93 -6.68 0.63 -7.45
C VAL A 93 -7.33 1.66 -6.54
N HIS A 94 -8.47 1.28 -6.00
CA HIS A 94 -9.25 2.08 -5.08
C HIS A 94 -9.13 1.50 -3.66
N ARG A 95 -9.36 2.34 -2.64
CA ARG A 95 -9.19 1.94 -1.22
C ARG A 95 -10.46 1.38 -0.59
N ASP A 96 -11.60 1.50 -1.27
CA ASP A 96 -12.90 0.98 -0.90
C ASP A 96 -13.07 -0.48 -1.34
N SER A 97 -13.82 -1.24 -0.53
CA SER A 97 -13.90 -2.71 -0.61
C SER A 97 -14.60 -3.23 -1.88
N ALA A 98 -15.58 -2.50 -2.39
CA ALA A 98 -16.29 -2.88 -3.63
C ALA A 98 -15.38 -2.77 -4.86
N ASP A 99 -14.58 -1.71 -4.94
CA ASP A 99 -13.67 -1.47 -6.07
C ASP A 99 -12.37 -2.28 -5.97
N ALA A 100 -11.98 -2.73 -4.78
CA ALA A 100 -10.88 -3.69 -4.63
C ALA A 100 -11.16 -5.01 -5.39
N ALA A 101 -12.42 -5.47 -5.45
CA ALA A 101 -12.80 -6.64 -6.22
C ALA A 101 -12.73 -6.40 -7.74
N ASN A 102 -13.01 -5.17 -8.20
CA ASN A 102 -12.85 -4.78 -9.60
C ASN A 102 -11.37 -4.81 -10.00
N ALA A 103 -10.49 -4.22 -9.20
CA ALA A 103 -9.06 -4.21 -9.46
C ALA A 103 -8.45 -5.62 -9.55
N LEU A 104 -8.91 -6.57 -8.72
CA LEU A 104 -8.46 -7.96 -8.80
C LEU A 104 -8.87 -8.64 -10.10
N ARG A 105 -10.08 -8.36 -10.62
CA ARG A 105 -10.52 -8.88 -11.93
C ARG A 105 -9.68 -8.32 -13.07
N ASP A 106 -9.37 -7.03 -13.03
CA ASP A 106 -8.52 -6.38 -14.05
C ASP A 106 -7.10 -6.94 -14.03
N VAL A 107 -6.57 -7.21 -12.84
CA VAL A 107 -5.28 -7.90 -12.64
C VAL A 107 -5.29 -9.30 -13.24
N GLU A 108 -6.33 -10.09 -12.94
CA GLU A 108 -6.46 -11.45 -13.48
C GLU A 108 -6.55 -11.42 -15.01
N GLN A 109 -7.37 -10.53 -15.56
CA GLN A 109 -7.52 -10.39 -17.00
C GLN A 109 -6.21 -9.94 -17.66
N ALA A 110 -5.49 -8.97 -17.09
CA ALA A 110 -4.20 -8.52 -17.63
C ALA A 110 -3.16 -9.66 -17.67
N LEU A 111 -3.13 -10.53 -16.66
CA LEU A 111 -2.26 -11.72 -16.68
C LEU A 111 -2.67 -12.72 -17.75
N LEU A 112 -3.98 -12.98 -17.92
CA LEU A 112 -4.49 -13.82 -18.99
C LEU A 112 -4.18 -13.25 -20.38
N ASP A 113 -4.18 -11.91 -20.51
CA ASP A 113 -3.80 -11.19 -21.73
C ASP A 113 -2.27 -11.16 -21.95
N GLY A 114 -1.50 -11.73 -21.02
CA GLY A 114 -0.05 -11.91 -21.15
C GLY A 114 0.78 -10.72 -20.70
N GLU A 115 0.26 -9.86 -19.82
CA GLU A 115 0.97 -8.69 -19.27
C GLU A 115 2.01 -9.06 -18.20
N CYS A 116 2.92 -8.13 -17.93
CA CYS A 116 3.93 -8.22 -16.87
C CYS A 116 3.52 -7.30 -15.72
N LEU A 117 2.90 -7.86 -14.68
CA LEU A 117 2.39 -7.08 -13.55
C LEU A 117 3.45 -6.92 -12.46
N MET A 118 3.58 -5.70 -11.95
CA MET A 118 4.46 -5.35 -10.84
C MET A 118 3.69 -5.35 -9.53
N PHE A 119 4.16 -6.15 -8.56
CA PHE A 119 3.58 -6.23 -7.23
C PHE A 119 4.64 -6.00 -6.15
N TYR A 120 4.19 -5.35 -5.08
CA TYR A 120 4.90 -5.27 -3.82
C TYR A 120 4.10 -6.09 -2.79
N PRO A 121 4.48 -7.35 -2.50
CA PRO A 121 3.67 -8.22 -1.66
C PRO A 121 3.45 -7.66 -0.25
N GLU A 122 4.37 -6.84 0.25
CA GLU A 122 4.26 -6.12 1.54
C GLU A 122 3.06 -5.13 1.57
N GLY A 123 2.53 -4.75 0.41
CA GLY A 123 1.41 -3.82 0.24
C GLY A 123 1.76 -2.35 0.49
N SER A 124 3.00 -2.05 0.88
CA SER A 124 3.53 -0.69 1.06
C SER A 124 5.03 -0.73 1.37
N CYS A 125 5.72 0.41 1.31
CA CYS A 125 7.14 0.48 1.67
C CYS A 125 7.37 -0.05 3.10
N THR A 126 8.46 -0.81 3.26
CA THR A 126 8.89 -1.39 4.53
C THR A 126 9.05 -0.35 5.63
N ARG A 127 8.82 -0.79 6.87
CA ARG A 127 9.07 -0.05 8.11
C ARG A 127 10.10 -0.76 8.97
N ASP A 128 10.69 -1.82 8.46
CA ASP A 128 11.81 -2.46 9.09
C ASP A 128 12.97 -1.43 9.22
N PRO A 129 13.57 -1.29 10.42
CA PRO A 129 14.69 -0.36 10.64
C PRO A 129 15.88 -0.58 9.71
N GLU A 130 16.11 -1.82 9.27
CA GLU A 130 17.21 -2.22 8.41
C GLU A 130 16.76 -2.49 6.96
N LEU A 131 15.56 -2.01 6.61
CA LEU A 131 14.96 -2.08 5.28
C LEU A 131 14.81 -3.50 4.71
N TRP A 132 14.67 -4.50 5.59
CA TRP A 132 14.27 -5.84 5.17
C TRP A 132 12.79 -5.90 4.76
N PRO A 133 12.41 -6.85 3.90
CA PRO A 133 11.01 -7.06 3.54
C PRO A 133 10.17 -7.40 4.77
N MET A 134 8.98 -6.83 4.85
CA MET A 134 7.97 -7.15 5.87
C MET A 134 7.26 -8.46 5.54
N THR A 135 6.32 -8.87 6.40
CA THR A 135 5.36 -9.92 6.06
C THR A 135 4.54 -9.57 4.81
N GLY A 136 4.31 -10.56 3.96
CA GLY A 136 3.58 -10.40 2.70
C GLY A 136 2.06 -10.51 2.86
N GLN A 137 1.34 -9.84 1.96
CA GLN A 137 -0.10 -10.01 1.76
C GLN A 137 -0.37 -11.11 0.72
N THR A 138 -1.52 -11.77 0.85
CA THR A 138 -1.88 -12.95 0.03
C THR A 138 -2.31 -12.64 -1.40
N GLY A 139 -2.37 -11.36 -1.80
CA GLY A 139 -2.86 -10.96 -3.11
C GLY A 139 -2.07 -11.60 -4.26
N VAL A 140 -0.73 -11.57 -4.17
CA VAL A 140 0.16 -12.15 -5.19
C VAL A 140 -0.06 -13.65 -5.33
N ALA A 141 -0.03 -14.40 -4.22
CA ALA A 141 -0.24 -15.83 -4.21
C ALA A 141 -1.63 -16.21 -4.75
N ARG A 142 -2.68 -15.49 -4.31
CA ARG A 142 -4.05 -15.71 -4.79
C ARG A 142 -4.16 -15.54 -6.30
N THR A 143 -3.62 -14.43 -6.81
CA THR A 143 -3.67 -14.13 -8.24
C THR A 143 -2.88 -15.15 -9.05
N ALA A 144 -1.68 -15.52 -8.60
CA ALA A 144 -0.85 -16.53 -9.28
C ALA A 144 -1.56 -17.90 -9.34
N LEU A 145 -2.10 -18.38 -8.22
CA LEU A 145 -2.77 -19.69 -8.16
C LEU A 145 -4.07 -19.73 -8.96
N LYS A 146 -4.77 -18.60 -9.09
CA LYS A 146 -6.01 -18.52 -9.86
C LYS A 146 -5.78 -18.41 -11.37
N THR A 147 -4.70 -17.75 -11.79
CA THR A 147 -4.40 -17.48 -13.21
C THR A 147 -3.39 -18.46 -13.82
N GLY A 148 -2.62 -19.17 -12.98
CA GLY A 148 -1.46 -19.94 -13.41
C GLY A 148 -0.25 -19.07 -13.81
N ALA A 149 -0.29 -17.76 -13.56
CA ALA A 149 0.81 -16.86 -13.87
C ALA A 149 2.06 -17.20 -13.04
N LYS A 150 3.23 -17.11 -13.68
CA LYS A 150 4.52 -17.29 -12.99
C LYS A 150 4.78 -16.10 -12.05
N VAL A 151 5.33 -16.37 -10.87
CA VAL A 151 5.79 -15.33 -9.94
C VAL A 151 7.31 -15.29 -9.97
N VAL A 152 7.89 -14.20 -10.46
CA VAL A 152 9.34 -13.96 -10.45
C VAL A 152 9.67 -13.13 -9.21
N PRO A 153 10.44 -13.67 -8.25
CA PRO A 153 10.88 -12.93 -7.08
C PRO A 153 11.99 -11.96 -7.48
N VAL A 154 11.90 -10.72 -7.00
CA VAL A 154 12.87 -9.67 -7.30
C VAL A 154 13.29 -8.96 -6.02
N ALA A 155 14.59 -8.77 -5.85
CA ALA A 155 15.12 -7.87 -4.84
C ALA A 155 15.66 -6.58 -5.47
N ASN A 156 15.34 -5.46 -4.85
CA ASN A 156 15.73 -4.12 -5.25
C ASN A 156 16.43 -3.39 -4.08
N TRP A 157 17.49 -2.66 -4.40
CA TRP A 157 18.28 -1.88 -3.45
C TRP A 157 18.88 -0.62 -4.09
N GLY A 158 19.17 0.37 -3.26
CA GLY A 158 19.68 1.69 -3.67
C GLY A 158 18.60 2.73 -3.97
N ALA A 159 17.35 2.31 -4.22
CA ALA A 159 16.22 3.22 -4.41
C ALA A 159 15.93 4.07 -3.15
N HIS A 160 16.09 3.46 -1.98
CA HIS A 160 16.00 4.16 -0.69
C HIS A 160 17.05 5.27 -0.53
N GLU A 161 18.17 5.26 -1.26
CA GLU A 161 19.15 6.36 -1.22
C GLU A 161 18.75 7.56 -2.09
N LEU A 162 17.91 7.34 -3.11
CA LEU A 162 17.43 8.38 -4.02
C LEU A 162 16.23 9.11 -3.44
N LEU A 163 15.24 8.36 -2.93
CA LEU A 163 14.03 8.91 -2.32
C LEU A 163 13.62 8.07 -1.11
N PRO A 164 14.23 8.29 0.06
CA PRO A 164 13.91 7.53 1.27
C PRO A 164 12.43 7.61 1.64
N TYR A 165 11.84 6.47 1.98
CA TYR A 165 10.49 6.45 2.55
C TYR A 165 10.53 6.84 4.02
N LYS A 166 10.04 8.06 4.33
CA LYS A 166 10.00 8.60 5.70
C LYS A 166 8.58 8.78 6.19
N LYS A 167 8.16 7.92 7.13
CA LYS A 167 6.91 8.09 7.91
C LYS A 167 7.21 7.87 9.40
N ALA A 168 6.86 8.87 10.21
CA ALA A 168 7.14 8.93 11.64
C ALA A 168 8.64 8.84 11.99
N GLU A 169 8.95 8.78 13.29
CA GLU A 169 10.28 8.51 13.78
C GLU A 169 10.69 7.06 13.45
N GLN A 170 11.70 6.91 12.60
CA GLN A 170 12.27 5.63 12.19
C GLN A 170 13.67 5.49 12.79
N ARG A 171 14.04 4.27 13.18
CA ARG A 171 15.35 3.91 13.74
C ARG A 171 16.18 3.13 12.72
N GLY A 172 17.41 2.78 13.07
CA GLY A 172 18.29 1.96 12.23
C GLY A 172 18.74 2.68 10.96
N LEU A 173 19.08 1.89 9.94
CA LEU A 173 19.41 2.38 8.60
C LEU A 173 18.32 3.29 8.02
N ALA A 174 17.05 2.90 8.17
CA ALA A 174 15.91 3.70 7.72
C ALA A 174 15.90 5.08 8.42
N GLY A 175 16.29 5.14 9.69
CA GLY A 175 16.42 6.35 10.50
C GLY A 175 17.52 7.30 10.02
N SER A 176 18.68 6.78 9.62
CA SER A 176 19.83 7.61 9.21
C SER A 176 19.66 8.30 7.85
N LEU A 177 18.72 7.86 7.02
CA LEU A 177 18.44 8.47 5.72
C LEU A 177 17.82 9.86 5.86
N LYS A 178 18.19 10.80 4.98
CA LYS A 178 17.62 12.17 4.97
C LYS A 178 16.34 12.22 4.14
N LYS A 179 15.27 12.81 4.66
CA LYS A 179 14.03 13.01 3.85
C LYS A 179 14.33 13.86 2.60
N GLY A 180 13.69 13.55 1.48
CA GLY A 180 13.79 14.32 0.23
C GLY A 180 14.33 13.51 -0.94
N PHE A 181 14.44 14.16 -2.10
CA PHE A 181 14.98 13.58 -3.32
C PHE A 181 16.47 13.91 -3.45
N HIS A 182 17.33 12.89 -3.57
CA HIS A 182 18.79 13.01 -3.54
C HIS A 182 19.45 12.51 -4.83
N PRO A 183 19.35 13.27 -5.94
CA PRO A 183 19.87 12.84 -7.24
C PRO A 183 21.41 12.83 -7.31
N PHE A 184 22.08 13.52 -6.39
CA PHE A 184 23.54 13.62 -6.33
C PHE A 184 24.11 13.12 -5.00
N PRO A 185 25.25 12.40 -4.98
CA PRO A 185 25.88 11.79 -6.16
C PRO A 185 24.97 10.71 -6.78
N ARG A 186 25.24 10.37 -8.05
CA ARG A 186 24.46 9.39 -8.80
C ARG A 186 24.35 8.05 -8.05
N LYS A 187 23.12 7.64 -7.73
CA LYS A 187 22.84 6.41 -6.97
C LYS A 187 22.93 5.17 -7.85
N THR A 188 23.34 4.05 -7.26
CA THR A 188 23.35 2.75 -7.94
C THR A 188 22.10 1.96 -7.57
N MET A 189 21.24 1.76 -8.55
CA MET A 189 20.11 0.85 -8.43
C MET A 189 20.60 -0.56 -8.72
N LYS A 190 20.51 -1.42 -7.72
CA LYS A 190 20.85 -2.84 -7.81
C LYS A 190 19.54 -3.60 -7.81
N VAL A 191 19.32 -4.41 -8.84
CA VAL A 191 18.13 -5.27 -8.94
C VAL A 191 18.56 -6.66 -9.38
N ILE A 192 18.06 -7.68 -8.68
CA ILE A 192 18.25 -9.08 -9.01
C ILE A 192 16.90 -9.78 -9.08
N ALA A 193 16.66 -10.51 -10.18
CA ALA A 193 15.52 -11.41 -10.30
C ALA A 193 15.97 -12.87 -10.12
N GLY A 194 15.30 -13.60 -9.25
CA GLY A 194 15.46 -15.04 -9.09
C GLY A 194 14.67 -15.83 -10.13
N PRO A 195 14.86 -17.15 -10.21
CA PRO A 195 13.97 -18.01 -11.00
C PRO A 195 12.53 -17.91 -10.50
N PRO A 196 11.51 -18.21 -11.34
CA PRO A 196 10.13 -18.24 -10.89
C PRO A 196 9.95 -19.14 -9.65
N VAL A 197 9.23 -18.64 -8.64
CA VAL A 197 8.94 -19.38 -7.41
C VAL A 197 8.11 -20.62 -7.76
N ASP A 198 8.49 -21.77 -7.21
CA ASP A 198 7.71 -23.00 -7.37
C ASP A 198 6.45 -22.94 -6.50
N LEU A 199 5.32 -22.70 -7.15
CA LEU A 199 3.99 -22.71 -6.52
C LEU A 199 3.21 -23.99 -6.83
N SER A 200 3.84 -24.98 -7.47
CA SER A 200 3.20 -26.26 -7.78
C SER A 200 2.66 -27.02 -6.55
N PRO A 201 3.26 -26.94 -5.34
CA PRO A 201 2.70 -27.59 -4.15
C PRO A 201 1.32 -27.06 -3.74
N TYR A 202 0.95 -25.86 -4.18
CA TYR A 202 -0.31 -25.21 -3.87
C TYR A 202 -1.33 -25.26 -5.00
N ALA A 203 -0.92 -25.69 -6.20
CA ALA A 203 -1.77 -25.74 -7.38
C ALA A 203 -2.94 -26.72 -7.18
N GLY A 204 -4.16 -26.27 -7.48
CA GLY A 204 -5.38 -27.07 -7.34
C GLY A 204 -5.89 -27.23 -5.90
N LEU A 205 -5.15 -26.76 -4.89
CA LEU A 205 -5.66 -26.71 -3.52
C LEU A 205 -6.75 -25.64 -3.36
N PRO A 206 -7.70 -25.80 -2.43
CA PRO A 206 -8.60 -24.73 -2.05
C PRO A 206 -7.82 -23.48 -1.58
N LEU A 207 -8.22 -22.31 -2.06
CA LEU A 207 -7.60 -21.02 -1.74
C LEU A 207 -7.99 -20.53 -0.33
N THR A 208 -7.74 -21.36 0.68
CA THR A 208 -7.93 -21.01 2.10
C THR A 208 -6.86 -20.03 2.56
N LYS A 209 -7.07 -19.44 3.74
CA LYS A 209 -6.10 -18.52 4.35
C LYS A 209 -4.74 -19.19 4.55
N GLU A 210 -4.74 -20.45 4.96
CA GLU A 210 -3.56 -21.26 5.23
C GLU A 210 -2.75 -21.51 3.95
N THR A 211 -3.39 -21.99 2.88
CA THR A 211 -2.76 -22.21 1.57
C THR A 211 -2.13 -20.93 1.05
N LEU A 212 -2.88 -19.82 1.10
CA LEU A 212 -2.43 -18.54 0.57
C LEU A 212 -1.29 -17.94 1.40
N HIS A 213 -1.33 -18.08 2.72
CA HIS A 213 -0.22 -17.66 3.58
C HIS A 213 1.03 -18.48 3.30
N ALA A 214 0.93 -19.81 3.21
CA ALA A 214 2.08 -20.67 2.92
C ALA A 214 2.73 -20.30 1.57
N ALA A 215 1.94 -20.15 0.50
CA ALA A 215 2.43 -19.71 -0.80
C ALA A 215 3.05 -18.30 -0.76
N THR A 216 2.51 -17.40 0.07
CA THR A 216 3.06 -16.04 0.23
C THR A 216 4.39 -16.06 0.97
N GLU A 217 4.52 -16.87 2.02
CA GLU A 217 5.78 -17.07 2.75
C GLU A 217 6.88 -17.61 1.84
N ASP A 218 6.53 -18.54 0.93
CA ASP A 218 7.45 -19.04 -0.09
C ASP A 218 7.96 -17.92 -1.01
N ILE A 219 7.05 -17.09 -1.52
CA ILE A 219 7.42 -15.94 -2.36
C ILE A 219 8.30 -14.95 -1.59
N MET A 220 7.93 -14.62 -0.35
CA MET A 220 8.67 -13.66 0.47
C MET A 220 10.05 -14.18 0.90
N ARG A 221 10.18 -15.49 1.14
CA ARG A 221 11.47 -16.12 1.41
C ARG A 221 12.43 -15.93 0.24
N GLU A 222 11.99 -16.19 -1.00
CA GLU A 222 12.85 -16.01 -2.18
C GLU A 222 13.24 -14.53 -2.38
N ILE A 223 12.30 -13.60 -2.21
CA ILE A 223 12.61 -12.15 -2.29
C ILE A 223 13.64 -11.75 -1.22
N THR A 224 13.48 -12.25 0.01
CA THR A 224 14.37 -11.92 1.13
C THR A 224 15.76 -12.51 0.94
N ALA A 225 15.84 -13.76 0.45
CA ALA A 225 17.11 -14.42 0.13
C ALA A 225 17.89 -13.64 -0.95
N LEU A 226 17.20 -13.24 -2.03
CA LEU A 226 17.78 -12.40 -3.08
C LEU A 226 18.28 -11.04 -2.56
N LEU A 227 17.56 -10.44 -1.61
CA LEU A 227 17.99 -9.20 -0.99
C LEU A 227 19.24 -9.41 -0.13
N GLY A 228 19.32 -10.53 0.59
CA GLY A 228 20.52 -10.92 1.34
C GLY A 228 21.73 -11.09 0.44
N GLU A 229 21.59 -11.79 -0.69
CA GLU A 229 22.65 -11.90 -1.70
C GLU A 229 23.11 -10.52 -2.19
N LEU A 230 22.16 -9.65 -2.52
CA LEU A 230 22.45 -8.34 -3.07
C LEU A 230 23.18 -7.43 -2.06
N ARG A 231 22.81 -7.52 -0.79
CA ARG A 231 23.44 -6.79 0.33
C ARG A 231 24.74 -7.43 0.81
N GLY A 232 24.94 -8.73 0.57
CA GLY A 232 26.02 -9.50 1.18
C GLY A 232 25.78 -9.73 2.68
N GLU A 233 24.51 -9.83 3.09
CA GLU A 233 24.08 -9.94 4.48
C GLU A 233 23.14 -11.14 4.66
N GLU A 234 23.17 -11.76 5.85
CA GLU A 234 22.19 -12.79 6.19
C GLU A 234 20.81 -12.18 6.46
N PRO A 235 19.74 -12.73 5.85
CA PRO A 235 18.37 -12.36 6.19
C PRO A 235 18.05 -12.52 7.68
N PRO A 236 17.18 -11.66 8.25
CA PRO A 236 16.71 -11.85 9.61
C PRO A 236 15.90 -13.14 9.72
N GLY A 237 16.05 -13.86 10.84
CA GLY A 237 15.33 -15.13 11.09
C GLY A 237 13.81 -14.97 11.21
N ARG A 238 13.29 -13.75 11.36
CA ARG A 238 11.86 -13.44 11.37
C ARG A 238 11.59 -12.15 10.61
N ALA A 239 10.63 -12.20 9.69
CA ALA A 239 10.18 -11.03 8.94
C ALA A 239 9.51 -9.99 9.87
N PHE A 240 9.69 -8.71 9.52
CA PHE A 240 9.07 -7.61 10.23
C PHE A 240 7.54 -7.61 10.00
N ASP A 241 6.77 -7.70 11.08
CA ASP A 241 5.30 -7.71 11.01
C ASP A 241 4.74 -6.35 11.43
N HIS A 242 4.45 -5.51 10.43
CA HIS A 242 3.95 -4.16 10.69
C HIS A 242 2.58 -4.14 11.38
N HIS A 243 1.72 -5.14 11.12
CA HIS A 243 0.40 -5.21 11.73
C HIS A 243 0.52 -5.46 13.23
N LYS A 244 1.41 -6.37 13.65
CA LYS A 244 1.70 -6.59 15.07
C LYS A 244 2.23 -5.33 15.76
N VAL A 245 3.15 -4.60 15.14
CA VAL A 245 3.68 -3.34 15.70
C VAL A 245 2.56 -2.30 15.88
N LEU A 246 1.63 -2.21 14.94
CA LEU A 246 0.47 -1.31 15.06
C LEU A 246 -0.49 -1.76 16.17
N GLU A 247 -0.74 -3.06 16.30
CA GLU A 247 -1.57 -3.61 17.39
C GLU A 247 -0.96 -3.36 18.76
N GLU A 248 0.34 -3.59 18.92
CA GLU A 248 1.09 -3.33 20.15
C GLU A 248 1.04 -1.84 20.51
N ARG A 249 1.26 -0.94 19.54
CA ARG A 249 1.11 0.51 19.75
C ARG A 249 -0.30 0.89 20.18
N ARG A 250 -1.33 0.34 19.54
CA ARG A 250 -2.73 0.59 19.92
C ARG A 250 -3.02 0.11 21.34
N ARG A 251 -2.52 -1.07 21.71
CA ARG A 251 -2.66 -1.61 23.07
C ARG A 251 -1.95 -0.74 24.11
N ALA A 252 -0.73 -0.27 23.82
CA ALA A 252 0.02 0.61 24.71
C ALA A 252 -0.70 1.95 24.91
N LEU A 253 -1.16 2.60 23.84
CA LEU A 253 -1.92 3.85 23.91
C LEU A 253 -3.25 3.70 24.69
N ALA A 254 -3.90 2.53 24.55
CA ALA A 254 -5.11 2.22 25.31
C ALA A 254 -4.83 1.97 26.80
N ALA A 255 -3.64 1.47 27.16
CA ALA A 255 -3.22 1.29 28.55
C ALA A 255 -2.78 2.60 29.23
N GLU A 256 -2.27 3.56 28.46
CA GLU A 256 -1.86 4.89 28.94
C GLU A 256 -3.02 5.90 29.05
N SER A 257 -4.17 5.63 28.41
CA SER A 257 -5.41 6.38 28.62
C SER A 257 -6.21 5.78 29.79
N PRO A 258 -6.24 6.39 31.00
CA PRO A 258 -7.17 5.94 32.02
C PRO A 258 -8.61 6.11 31.50
N ALA A 259 -9.44 5.07 31.65
CA ALA A 259 -10.86 5.14 31.38
C ALA A 259 -11.49 6.35 32.10
N PRO A 260 -12.55 6.98 31.56
CA PRO A 260 -13.22 8.08 32.24
C PRO A 260 -14.08 7.54 33.39
N ALA A 261 -13.44 7.02 34.44
CA ALA A 261 -14.09 6.64 35.70
C ALA A 261 -14.21 7.83 36.68
N ALA A 262 -13.82 9.04 36.25
CA ALA A 262 -13.87 10.27 37.06
C ALA A 262 -14.99 11.25 36.65
N ALA A 263 -15.89 10.87 35.73
CA ALA A 263 -17.04 11.72 35.36
C ALA A 263 -18.28 11.49 36.25
N GLU A 264 -18.35 10.38 37.01
CA GLU A 264 -19.45 10.13 37.95
C GLU A 264 -19.20 10.69 39.35
N THR A 265 -17.94 10.88 39.77
CA THR A 265 -17.62 11.34 41.14
C THR A 265 -17.72 12.87 41.30
N VAL A 266 -17.60 13.64 40.21
CA VAL A 266 -17.68 15.12 40.27
C VAL A 266 -19.13 15.63 40.25
N ARG A 267 -20.10 14.81 39.81
CA ARG A 267 -21.53 15.18 39.84
C ARG A 267 -22.19 14.95 41.22
N ALA A 268 -21.54 14.19 42.11
CA ALA A 268 -22.07 13.84 43.43
C ALA A 268 -21.59 14.75 44.58
N GLN A 269 -20.74 15.75 44.30
CA GLN A 269 -20.16 16.62 45.35
C GLN A 269 -20.43 18.12 45.17
N ALA A 270 -21.41 18.48 44.34
CA ALA A 270 -21.87 19.85 44.17
C ALA A 270 -23.32 20.03 44.66
N GLU A 271 -23.56 19.80 45.94
CA GLU A 271 -24.66 20.44 46.68
C GLU A 271 -24.07 21.11 47.93
N PRO A 272 -24.23 22.44 48.10
CA PRO A 272 -24.23 23.03 49.41
C PRO A 272 -25.68 23.23 49.88
N ALA A 273 -25.98 22.67 51.05
CA ALA A 273 -27.16 22.98 51.81
C ALA A 273 -27.18 24.48 52.20
N CYS A 274 -28.35 25.11 52.05
CA CYS A 274 -28.68 26.35 52.76
C CYS A 274 -30.12 26.24 53.30
N GLU A 275 -30.25 26.51 54.59
CA GLU A 275 -31.44 26.41 55.45
C GLU A 275 -32.64 27.30 55.04
N PRO A 276 -33.84 27.04 55.59
CA PRO A 276 -35.09 27.63 55.13
C PRO A 276 -35.37 29.00 55.78
N ALA A 277 -35.83 29.96 54.99
CA ALA A 277 -36.39 31.22 55.46
C ALA A 277 -37.86 31.38 55.03
N ALA A 278 -38.66 31.95 55.92
CA ALA A 278 -40.10 31.89 56.00
C ALA A 278 -40.90 32.64 54.91
N LYS A 279 -42.16 32.21 54.73
CA LYS A 279 -43.20 32.72 53.81
C LYS A 279 -43.61 34.18 54.08
N PRO A 280 -44.15 34.86 53.05
CA PRO A 280 -45.38 35.63 53.24
C PRO A 280 -46.53 35.25 52.28
N VAL A 281 -47.73 35.64 52.74
CA VAL A 281 -49.14 35.35 52.40
C VAL A 281 -49.59 35.74 50.96
N PRO A 282 -50.62 35.10 50.37
CA PRO A 282 -51.13 35.41 49.03
C PRO A 282 -52.22 36.51 49.01
N GLY A 283 -52.35 37.20 47.86
CA GLY A 283 -53.48 38.08 47.50
C GLY A 283 -53.98 37.77 46.08
N PRO A 284 -55.24 38.08 45.73
CA PRO A 284 -56.08 37.15 44.97
C PRO A 284 -56.32 37.45 43.49
N ALA A 285 -56.69 36.35 42.81
CA ALA A 285 -57.40 36.10 41.54
C ALA A 285 -57.96 37.25 40.68
N SER A 286 -57.80 37.06 39.36
CA SER A 286 -58.86 37.27 38.36
C SER A 286 -58.57 36.50 37.06
N ASP A 287 -59.39 35.49 36.78
CA ASP A 287 -59.66 34.87 35.46
C ASP A 287 -60.58 35.79 34.61
N PRO A 288 -61.02 35.48 33.35
CA PRO A 288 -60.45 34.63 32.28
C PRO A 288 -60.57 35.25 30.83
N GLU A 289 -59.94 34.58 29.85
CA GLU A 289 -60.37 34.31 28.43
C GLU A 289 -60.82 35.42 27.44
N PRO A 290 -61.03 35.13 26.12
CA PRO A 290 -60.46 34.10 25.22
C PRO A 290 -60.13 34.61 23.78
N GLU A 291 -59.74 33.67 22.89
CA GLU A 291 -60.01 33.62 21.43
C GLU A 291 -59.29 34.63 20.50
N ALA A 292 -58.94 34.38 19.23
CA ALA A 292 -59.08 33.25 18.31
C ALA A 292 -58.21 33.53 17.06
N GLY A 293 -58.01 32.49 16.22
CA GLY A 293 -57.86 32.63 14.76
C GLY A 293 -56.42 32.81 14.25
N ALA A 294 -55.70 31.79 13.80
CA ALA A 294 -55.90 30.95 12.60
C ALA A 294 -55.58 31.63 11.24
N LYS A 295 -54.97 30.79 10.38
CA LYS A 295 -54.62 30.95 8.95
C LYS A 295 -53.27 31.63 8.73
N GLY A 296 -52.32 31.09 7.97
CA GLY A 296 -52.37 30.10 6.87
C GLY A 296 -51.42 30.65 5.79
N SER A 297 -50.34 29.95 5.44
CA SER A 297 -50.23 29.00 4.32
C SER A 297 -49.68 29.64 3.03
N ALA A 298 -48.82 28.86 2.37
CA ALA A 298 -48.43 28.83 0.95
C ALA A 298 -47.50 29.96 0.46
N ALA A 299 -46.25 29.65 0.06
CA ALA A 299 -45.80 28.89 -1.11
C ALA A 299 -45.79 29.72 -2.40
N SER A 300 -44.59 30.04 -2.88
CA SER A 300 -44.06 29.81 -4.23
C SER A 300 -42.60 30.29 -4.28
#